data_AF-A0A7C4XXY9-F1
#
_entry.id   AF-A0A7C4XXY9-F1
#
_cell.length_a   1.000
_cell.length_b   1.000
_cell.length_c   1.000
_cell.angle_alpha   90.00
_cell.angle_beta   90.00
_cell.angle_gamma   90.00
#
_symmetry.space_group_name_H-M   'P 1'
#
loop_
_entity.id
_entity.type
_entity.pdbx_description
1 polymer ?
#
loop_
_entity_poly.entity_id
_entity_poly.type
_entity_poly.pdbx_seq_one_letter_code
_entity_poly.pdbx_strand_id
1 'polypeptide(L)'
;MYREAQPQLHTETVPPGHLFHDRFKSENIENDAYLLEAVRYIHNNPVKANMVGDPSQYPWSSFNSYTKGKNTSNTGFEAIFDMFSTLRPKALKLFMDYSSRFGELVLLNRLIQTLQNSVKKMSTRQRQILKEYFWQKTCVPIP
;
A
#
# COMPACT_ATOMS: atom_id res chain seq x y z
N MET A 1 6.46 -12.75 61.74
CA MET A 1 7.62 -12.43 60.88
C MET A 1 7.23 -12.71 59.44
N TYR A 2 7.28 -11.68 58.61
CA TYR A 2 6.84 -11.61 57.21
C TYR A 2 7.55 -12.61 56.29
N ARG A 3 6.82 -13.08 55.26
CA ARG A 3 7.24 -12.95 53.86
C ARG A 3 6.01 -13.11 52.95
N GLU A 4 5.48 -11.97 52.51
CA GLU A 4 4.58 -11.89 51.37
C GLU A 4 5.33 -12.37 50.12
N ALA A 5 4.76 -13.34 49.43
CA ALA A 5 5.24 -13.76 48.12
C ALA A 5 4.85 -12.69 47.11
N GLN A 6 5.81 -11.87 46.70
CA GLN A 6 5.66 -10.93 45.59
C GLN A 6 5.36 -11.73 44.31
N PRO A 7 4.33 -11.39 43.51
CA PRO A 7 4.14 -12.00 42.21
C PRO A 7 5.31 -11.57 41.32
N GLN A 8 6.09 -12.53 40.83
CA GLN A 8 7.13 -12.23 39.85
C GLN A 8 6.46 -11.75 38.57
N LEU A 9 6.52 -10.43 38.35
CA LEU A 9 6.09 -9.79 37.11
C LEU A 9 6.94 -10.40 35.98
N HIS A 10 6.38 -11.36 35.25
CA HIS A 10 6.94 -11.76 33.96
C HIS A 10 6.72 -10.58 33.03
N THR A 11 7.72 -9.68 32.97
CA THR A 11 7.82 -8.73 31.88
C THR A 11 8.21 -9.54 30.64
N GLU A 12 7.25 -10.23 30.04
CA GLU A 12 7.37 -10.68 28.67
C GLU A 12 7.42 -9.42 27.81
N THR A 13 8.62 -8.83 27.71
CA THR A 13 8.89 -7.80 26.72
C THR A 13 8.74 -8.49 25.37
N VAL A 14 7.60 -8.29 24.71
CA VAL A 14 7.42 -8.71 23.32
C VAL A 14 8.62 -8.17 22.53
N PRO A 15 9.46 -9.02 21.91
CA PRO A 15 10.60 -8.55 21.17
C PRO A 15 10.10 -7.54 20.12
N PRO A 16 10.74 -6.37 19.96
CA PRO A 16 10.33 -5.42 18.95
C PRO A 16 10.30 -6.14 17.59
N GLY A 17 9.11 -6.19 16.99
CA GLY A 17 8.91 -6.78 15.68
C GLY A 17 9.85 -6.09 14.67
N HIS A 18 10.27 -6.82 13.64
CA HIS A 18 11.11 -6.24 12.61
C HIS A 18 10.31 -5.15 11.89
N LEU A 19 10.86 -3.93 11.77
CA LEU A 19 10.22 -2.78 11.11
C LEU A 19 9.83 -3.10 9.66
N PHE A 20 10.61 -3.95 9.01
CA PHE A 20 10.37 -4.45 7.67
C PHE A 20 9.90 -5.90 7.75
N HIS A 21 8.77 -6.18 7.10
CA HIS A 21 8.21 -7.53 7.08
C HIS A 21 8.87 -8.42 6.01
N ASP A 22 8.61 -8.12 4.74
CA ASP A 22 9.09 -8.88 3.59
C ASP A 22 10.02 -8.03 2.73
N ARG A 23 10.68 -8.64 1.75
CA ARG A 23 11.51 -7.93 0.78
C ARG A 23 10.68 -6.98 -0.06
N PHE A 24 11.28 -5.84 -0.44
CA PHE A 24 10.70 -4.91 -1.39
C PHE A 24 10.41 -5.61 -2.72
N LYS A 25 9.23 -5.33 -3.30
CA LYS A 25 8.85 -5.80 -4.64
C LYS A 25 9.22 -4.74 -5.66
N SER A 26 9.99 -5.11 -6.66
CA SER A 26 10.39 -4.26 -7.77
C SER A 26 9.88 -4.89 -9.06
N GLU A 27 8.93 -4.24 -9.72
CA GLU A 27 8.41 -4.63 -11.02
C GLU A 27 8.74 -3.54 -12.03
N ASN A 28 9.17 -3.91 -13.24
CA ASN A 28 9.45 -2.95 -14.28
C ASN A 28 8.14 -2.38 -14.84
N ILE A 29 8.12 -1.06 -15.08
CA ILE A 29 7.03 -0.40 -15.80
C ILE A 29 7.37 -0.42 -17.28
N GLU A 30 6.64 -1.25 -18.04
CA GLU A 30 6.94 -1.51 -19.45
C GLU A 30 6.20 -0.59 -20.43
N ASN A 31 5.16 0.11 -19.98
CA ASN A 31 4.36 0.99 -20.83
C ASN A 31 3.65 2.11 -20.04
N ASP A 32 3.23 3.14 -20.76
CA ASP A 32 2.61 4.35 -20.20
C ASP A 32 1.27 4.06 -19.49
N ALA A 33 0.47 3.12 -20.04
CA ALA A 33 -0.79 2.73 -19.40
C ALA A 33 -0.53 2.13 -18.00
N TYR A 34 0.50 1.28 -17.87
CA TYR A 34 0.92 0.72 -16.61
C TYR A 34 1.43 1.81 -15.66
N LEU A 35 2.20 2.78 -16.16
CA LEU A 35 2.64 3.92 -15.35
C LEU A 35 1.45 4.68 -14.76
N LEU A 36 0.46 5.05 -15.59
CA LEU A 36 -0.73 5.78 -15.16
C LEU A 36 -1.55 4.99 -14.13
N GLU A 37 -1.70 3.67 -14.33
CA GLU A 37 -2.37 2.82 -13.37
C GLU A 37 -1.63 2.73 -12.03
N ALA A 38 -0.30 2.64 -12.05
CA ALA A 38 0.52 2.61 -10.84
C ALA A 38 0.42 3.93 -10.06
N VAL A 39 0.45 5.06 -10.75
CA VAL A 39 0.24 6.40 -10.13
C VAL A 39 -1.13 6.48 -9.48
N ARG A 40 -2.20 6.12 -10.22
CA ARG A 40 -3.57 6.10 -9.69
C ARG A 40 -3.71 5.16 -8.49
N TYR A 41 -3.06 4.00 -8.52
CA TYR A 41 -3.04 3.06 -7.41
C TYR A 41 -2.39 3.66 -6.16
N ILE A 42 -1.20 4.23 -6.30
CA ILE A 42 -0.45 4.84 -5.19
C ILE A 42 -1.27 5.94 -4.51
N HIS A 43 -1.89 6.82 -5.29
CA HIS A 43 -2.70 7.92 -4.77
C HIS A 43 -4.00 7.45 -4.11
N ASN A 44 -4.59 6.36 -4.59
CA ASN A 44 -5.83 5.81 -4.01
C ASN A 44 -5.59 4.81 -2.86
N ASN A 45 -4.34 4.43 -2.56
CA ASN A 45 -4.01 3.51 -1.46
C ASN A 45 -4.56 3.95 -0.09
N PRO A 46 -4.46 5.23 0.31
CA PRO A 46 -5.02 5.70 1.58
C PRO A 46 -6.54 5.56 1.66
N VAL A 47 -7.24 5.82 0.55
CA VAL A 47 -8.70 5.66 0.46
C VAL A 47 -9.06 4.18 0.56
N LYS A 48 -8.37 3.33 -0.20
CA LYS A 48 -8.56 1.88 -0.18
C LYS A 48 -8.26 1.26 1.20
N ALA A 49 -7.31 1.83 1.94
CA ALA A 49 -6.99 1.44 3.31
C ALA A 49 -7.96 2.02 4.36
N ASN A 50 -9.04 2.71 3.93
CA ASN A 50 -10.01 3.39 4.78
C ASN A 50 -9.39 4.42 5.73
N MET A 51 -8.25 5.01 5.37
CA MET A 51 -7.58 6.04 6.17
C MET A 51 -8.20 7.42 5.93
N VAL A 52 -8.70 7.66 4.71
CA VAL A 52 -9.31 8.92 4.26
C VAL A 52 -10.44 8.65 3.27
N GLY A 53 -11.36 9.60 3.11
CA GLY A 53 -12.44 9.49 2.11
C GLY A 53 -12.02 9.94 0.71
N ASP A 54 -10.96 10.74 0.61
CA ASP A 54 -10.46 11.30 -0.64
C ASP A 54 -8.91 11.35 -0.67
N PRO A 55 -8.25 11.06 -1.80
CA PRO A 55 -6.79 11.07 -1.90
C PRO A 55 -6.14 12.40 -1.49
N SER A 56 -6.82 13.54 -1.70
CA SER A 56 -6.31 14.87 -1.32
C SER A 56 -6.24 15.09 0.19
N GLN A 57 -6.93 14.27 0.98
CA GLN A 57 -6.91 14.34 2.43
C GLN A 57 -5.69 13.64 3.04
N TYR A 58 -4.96 12.82 2.27
CA TYR A 58 -3.77 12.12 2.76
C TYR A 58 -2.49 12.96 2.54
N PRO A 59 -1.89 13.55 3.61
CA PRO A 59 -0.79 14.49 3.46
C PRO A 59 0.53 13.83 3.06
N TRP A 60 0.68 12.53 3.28
CA TRP A 60 1.91 11.78 3.00
C TRP A 60 1.91 11.14 1.61
N SER A 61 1.24 11.76 0.63
CA SER A 61 1.33 11.38 -0.78
C SER A 61 1.60 12.60 -1.66
N SER A 62 2.14 12.35 -2.85
CA SER A 62 2.34 13.40 -3.85
C SER A 62 1.05 13.89 -4.51
N PHE A 63 -0.12 13.29 -4.23
CA PHE A 63 -1.38 13.63 -4.91
C PHE A 63 -1.72 15.12 -4.80
N ASN A 64 -1.49 15.72 -3.62
CA ASN A 64 -1.71 17.16 -3.43
C ASN A 64 -0.76 18.03 -4.26
N SER A 65 0.43 17.55 -4.60
CA SER A 65 1.35 18.25 -5.49
C SER A 65 0.85 18.23 -6.95
N TYR A 66 0.22 17.13 -7.39
CA TYR A 66 -0.44 17.08 -8.71
C TYR A 66 -1.59 18.08 -8.82
N THR A 67 -2.40 18.18 -7.75
CA THR A 67 -3.73 18.83 -7.80
C THR A 67 -3.73 20.28 -7.34
N LYS A 68 -2.97 20.61 -6.31
CA LYS A 68 -2.93 21.96 -5.72
C LYS A 68 -1.80 22.82 -6.27
N GLY A 69 -1.00 22.31 -7.20
CA GLY A 69 0.11 23.04 -7.83
C GLY A 69 1.15 23.53 -6.82
N LYS A 70 1.24 22.90 -5.64
CA LYS A 70 2.30 23.23 -4.68
C LYS A 70 3.62 22.80 -5.29
N ASN A 71 4.47 23.78 -5.57
CA ASN A 71 5.85 23.62 -6.07
C ASN A 71 6.70 22.79 -5.09
N THR A 72 6.49 21.48 -5.05
CA THR A 72 7.47 20.54 -4.55
C THR A 72 8.35 20.19 -5.73
N SER A 73 9.36 21.03 -5.96
CA SER A 73 10.43 20.83 -6.94
C SER A 73 10.89 19.37 -6.95
N ASN A 74 10.98 18.76 -8.14
CA ASN A 74 11.63 17.46 -8.45
C ASN A 74 10.79 16.18 -8.47
N THR A 75 9.49 16.25 -8.74
CA THR A 75 8.63 15.06 -8.65
C THR A 75 8.16 14.51 -10.00
N GLY A 76 8.65 15.03 -11.12
CA GLY A 76 8.47 14.42 -12.44
C GLY A 76 7.03 14.39 -12.96
N PHE A 77 6.10 15.13 -12.34
CA PHE A 77 4.68 15.10 -12.73
C PHE A 77 4.43 15.62 -14.14
N GLU A 78 5.32 16.46 -14.68
CA GLU A 78 5.16 17.00 -16.03
C GLU A 78 5.11 15.86 -17.06
N ALA A 79 5.96 14.84 -16.92
CA ALA A 79 5.90 13.66 -17.78
C ALA A 79 4.55 12.92 -17.71
N ILE A 80 3.90 12.91 -16.54
CA ILE A 80 2.56 12.34 -16.38
C ILE A 80 1.50 13.26 -17.01
N PHE A 81 1.60 14.58 -16.83
CA PHE A 81 0.64 15.51 -17.44
C PHE A 81 0.74 15.54 -18.96
N ASP A 82 1.95 15.43 -19.51
CA ASP A 82 2.21 15.36 -20.95
C ASP A 82 1.53 14.15 -21.61
N MET A 83 1.33 13.05 -20.86
CA MET A 83 0.55 11.89 -21.33
C MET A 83 -0.94 12.20 -21.52
N PHE A 84 -1.48 13.23 -20.85
CA PHE A 84 -2.88 13.64 -20.99
C PHE A 84 -3.07 14.80 -21.95
N SER A 85 -2.23 15.84 -21.87
CA SER A 85 -2.28 17.01 -22.74
C SER A 85 -1.07 17.93 -22.52
N THR A 86 -0.63 18.61 -23.58
CA THR A 86 0.33 19.73 -23.50
C THR A 86 -0.22 20.96 -22.77
N LEU A 87 -1.56 21.09 -22.67
CA LEU A 87 -2.20 22.20 -21.96
C LEU A 87 -2.42 21.82 -20.50
N ARG A 88 -1.63 22.44 -19.60
CA ARG A 88 -1.64 22.14 -18.16
C ARG A 88 -3.04 22.11 -17.51
N PRO A 89 -3.96 23.07 -17.76
CA PRO A 89 -5.30 23.02 -17.19
C PRO A 89 -6.13 21.83 -17.69
N LYS A 90 -5.97 21.47 -18.97
CA LYS A 90 -6.65 20.33 -19.58
C LYS A 90 -6.08 19.01 -19.05
N ALA A 91 -4.76 18.89 -18.96
CA ALA A 91 -4.07 17.74 -18.40
C ALA A 91 -4.49 17.49 -16.94
N LEU A 92 -4.56 18.55 -16.12
CA LEU A 92 -5.03 18.46 -14.74
C LEU A 92 -6.45 17.91 -14.67
N LYS A 93 -7.36 18.44 -15.47
CA LYS A 93 -8.76 18.00 -15.51
C LYS A 93 -8.87 16.52 -15.90
N LEU A 94 -8.14 16.10 -16.93
CA LEU A 94 -8.11 14.72 -17.39
C LEU A 94 -7.49 13.79 -16.35
N PHE A 95 -6.42 14.21 -15.68
CA PHE A 95 -5.79 13.47 -14.60
C PHE A 95 -6.72 13.29 -13.40
N MET A 96 -7.48 14.33 -13.03
CA MET A 96 -8.47 14.27 -11.95
C MET A 96 -9.61 13.32 -12.29
N ASP A 97 -10.15 13.40 -13.51
CA ASP A 97 -11.17 12.48 -13.99
C ASP A 97 -10.67 11.02 -13.99
N TYR A 98 -9.46 10.80 -14.53
CA TYR A 98 -8.81 9.49 -14.53
C TYR A 98 -8.61 8.95 -13.11
N SER A 99 -8.11 9.78 -12.19
CA SER A 99 -7.84 9.41 -10.80
C SER A 99 -9.10 9.09 -9.99
N SER A 100 -10.22 9.72 -10.34
CA SER A 100 -11.52 9.56 -9.67
C SER A 100 -12.26 8.29 -10.11
N ARG A 101 -11.87 7.67 -11.22
CA ARG A 101 -12.46 6.42 -11.71
C ARG A 101 -12.02 5.26 -10.80
N PHE A 102 -12.83 4.96 -9.79
CA PHE A 102 -12.78 3.72 -9.02
C PHE A 102 -13.41 2.58 -9.81
N GLY A 103 -12.73 2.16 -10.87
CA GLY A 103 -13.14 1.04 -11.70
C GLY A 103 -11.90 0.21 -12.02
N GLU A 104 -11.91 -1.04 -11.56
CA GLU A 104 -10.92 -2.08 -11.80
C GLU A 104 -9.46 -1.65 -11.58
N LEU A 105 -8.98 -1.95 -10.37
CA LEU A 105 -7.56 -2.08 -10.12
C LEU A 105 -7.06 -3.34 -10.86
N VAL A 106 -6.92 -3.27 -12.18
CA VAL A 106 -6.38 -4.35 -13.02
C VAL A 106 -5.01 -4.77 -12.48
N LEU A 107 -4.20 -3.83 -11.98
CA LEU A 107 -2.93 -4.12 -11.30
C LEU A 107 -3.10 -4.79 -9.94
N LEU A 108 -4.03 -4.36 -9.09
CA LEU A 108 -4.20 -5.03 -7.79
C LEU A 108 -4.73 -6.44 -8.01
N ASN A 109 -5.69 -6.63 -8.91
CA ASN A 109 -6.18 -7.97 -9.23
C ASN A 109 -5.07 -8.80 -9.87
N ARG A 110 -4.27 -8.27 -10.79
CA ARG A 110 -3.13 -9.01 -11.35
C ARG A 110 -2.07 -9.32 -10.30
N LEU A 111 -1.73 -8.39 -9.39
CA LEU A 111 -0.71 -8.56 -8.36
C LEU A 111 -1.20 -9.45 -7.22
N ILE A 112 -2.46 -9.33 -6.80
CA ILE A 112 -3.14 -10.27 -5.89
C ILE A 112 -3.23 -11.64 -6.54
N GLN A 113 -3.61 -11.75 -7.81
CA GLN A 113 -3.66 -13.03 -8.53
C GLN A 113 -2.26 -13.64 -8.65
N THR A 114 -1.23 -12.86 -8.96
CA THR A 114 0.16 -13.34 -8.99
C THR A 114 0.58 -13.85 -7.62
N LEU A 115 0.26 -13.13 -6.54
CA LEU A 115 0.57 -13.57 -5.17
C LEU A 115 -0.22 -14.82 -4.79
N GLN A 116 -1.51 -14.87 -5.10
CA GLN A 116 -2.37 -16.03 -4.87
C GLN A 116 -1.92 -17.24 -5.69
N ASN A 117 -1.47 -17.03 -6.92
CA ASN A 117 -0.94 -18.08 -7.81
C ASN A 117 0.40 -18.61 -7.30
N SER A 118 1.27 -17.73 -6.80
CA SER A 118 2.51 -18.15 -6.12
C SER A 118 2.21 -18.98 -4.87
N VAL A 119 1.22 -18.60 -4.06
CA VAL A 119 0.76 -19.39 -2.90
C VAL A 119 0.12 -20.72 -3.33
N LYS A 120 -0.66 -20.75 -4.41
CA LYS A 120 -1.26 -21.98 -4.96
C LYS A 120 -0.24 -22.96 -5.53
N LYS A 121 0.89 -22.45 -6.04
CA LYS A 121 2.03 -23.25 -6.53
C LYS A 121 2.90 -23.86 -5.42
N MET A 122 2.70 -23.47 -4.16
CA MET A 122 3.41 -24.05 -3.02
C MET A 122 2.88 -25.44 -2.68
N SER A 123 3.75 -26.34 -2.19
CA SER A 123 3.33 -27.68 -1.76
C SER A 123 2.39 -27.59 -0.55
N THR A 124 1.57 -28.62 -0.33
CA THR A 124 0.63 -28.69 0.79
C THR A 124 1.33 -28.45 2.13
N ARG A 125 2.54 -28.99 2.29
CA ARG A 125 3.39 -28.79 3.48
C ARG A 125 3.82 -27.34 3.65
N GLN A 126 4.23 -26.66 2.57
CA GLN A 126 4.62 -25.25 2.63
C GLN A 126 3.43 -24.32 2.95
N ARG A 127 2.25 -24.61 2.41
CA ARG A 127 1.01 -23.89 2.75
C ARG A 127 0.58 -24.12 4.20
N GLN A 128 0.72 -25.35 4.70
CA GLN A 128 0.41 -25.71 6.09
C GLN A 128 1.34 -24.98 7.06
N ILE A 129 2.66 -24.96 6.79
CA ILE A 129 3.64 -24.23 7.59
C ILE A 129 3.34 -22.74 7.64
N LEU A 130 3.02 -22.12 6.49
CA LEU A 130 2.66 -20.70 6.46
C LEU A 130 1.37 -20.43 7.24
N LYS A 131 0.35 -21.28 7.12
CA LYS A 131 -0.90 -21.15 7.90
C LYS A 131 -0.64 -21.24 9.41
N GLU A 132 0.17 -22.20 9.85
CA GLU A 132 0.53 -22.36 11.26
C GLU A 132 1.36 -21.16 11.77
N TYR A 133 2.30 -20.67 10.96
CA TYR A 133 3.11 -19.49 11.27
C TYR A 133 2.28 -18.21 11.40
N PHE A 134 1.33 -17.97 10.49
CA PHE A 134 0.47 -16.79 10.54
C PHE A 134 -0.64 -16.91 11.60
N TRP A 135 -1.20 -18.10 11.81
CA TRP A 135 -2.21 -18.37 12.84
C TRP A 135 -1.68 -18.11 14.26
N GLN A 136 -0.43 -18.46 14.52
CA GLN A 136 0.23 -18.18 15.81
C GLN A 136 0.47 -16.68 16.07
N LYS A 137 0.44 -15.82 15.04
CA LYS A 137 0.73 -14.38 15.17
C LYS A 137 -0.49 -13.47 15.18
N THR A 138 -1.68 -13.97 14.82
CA THR A 138 -2.94 -13.19 14.78
C THR A 138 -3.85 -13.40 15.98
N CYS A 139 -3.49 -14.29 16.92
CA CYS A 139 -4.23 -14.45 18.18
C CYS A 139 -3.89 -13.34 19.18
N VAL A 140 -4.29 -12.11 18.88
CA VAL A 140 -4.69 -11.13 19.90
C VAL A 140 -6.20 -10.95 19.71
N PRO A 141 -7.05 -11.29 20.69
CA PRO A 141 -8.47 -10.99 20.58
C PRO A 141 -8.62 -9.47 20.52
N ILE A 142 -9.26 -8.98 19.46
CA ILE A 142 -9.66 -7.58 19.37
C ILE A 142 -10.76 -7.36 20.43
N PRO A 143 -10.65 -6.37 21.34
CA PRO A 143 -11.74 -6.03 22.25
C PRO A 143 -12.97 -5.48 21.51
#